data_AF-V4PG20-F1
#
_entry.id   AF-V4PG20-F1
#
_cell.length_a   1.000
_cell.length_b   1.000
_cell.length_c   1.000
_cell.angle_alpha   90.00
_cell.angle_beta   90.00
_cell.angle_gamma   90.00
#
_symmetry.space_group_name_H-M   'P 1'
#
loop_
_entity.id
_entity.type
_entity.pdbx_description
1 polymer ?
#
loop_
_entity_poly.entity_id
_entity_poly.type
_entity_poly.pdbx_seq_one_letter_code
_entity_poly.pdbx_strand_id
1 'polypeptide(L)'
;MRPIAILILPLALGLFATAAVADDRSDIEAETLAHLEASNTALDAASAAIDGGNIADSCPHLRTAGDELGGAYESLGKYREVILQDSELTSSERDTQVGELNELQEQIQQQSDDIDGLLDQYCI
;
A
#
# COMPACT_ATOMS: atom_id res chain seq x y z
N MET A 1 -8.42 20.06 19.06
CA MET A 1 -8.46 19.46 17.71
C MET A 1 -7.17 18.66 17.59
N ARG A 2 -7.26 17.33 17.46
CA ARG A 2 -6.07 16.48 17.24
C ARG A 2 -5.60 16.73 15.80
N PRO A 3 -4.29 16.90 15.53
CA PRO A 3 -3.80 16.91 14.16
C PRO A 3 -4.16 15.57 13.51
N ILE A 4 -4.82 15.61 12.36
CA ILE A 4 -5.07 14.42 11.53
C ILE A 4 -3.73 14.13 10.88
N ALA A 5 -2.92 13.29 11.52
CA ALA A 5 -1.67 12.82 10.93
C ALA A 5 -2.04 11.69 9.97
N ILE A 6 -2.26 12.02 8.70
CA ILE A 6 -2.33 11.02 7.64
C ILE A 6 -0.93 10.43 7.51
N LEU A 7 -0.76 9.19 7.96
CA LEU A 7 0.50 8.47 7.87
C LEU A 7 0.66 8.01 6.42
N ILE A 8 1.54 8.68 5.68
CA ILE A 8 1.94 8.26 4.33
C ILE A 8 2.84 7.04 4.50
N LEU A 9 2.53 5.94 3.79
CA LEU A 9 3.34 4.74 3.86
C LEU A 9 4.73 5.06 3.26
N PRO A 10 5.83 4.93 4.02
CA PRO A 10 7.15 5.08 3.44
C PRO A 10 7.32 3.95 2.42
N LEU A 11 7.54 4.30 1.15
CA LEU A 11 7.79 3.34 0.09
C LEU A 11 8.88 2.35 0.55
N ALA A 12 8.49 1.08 0.74
CA ALA A 12 9.40 -0.01 1.09
C ALA A 12 10.26 -0.38 -0.13
N LEU A 13 11.09 0.55 -0.57
CA LEU A 13 12.05 0.42 -1.68
C LEU A 13 13.10 -0.69 -1.45
N GLY A 14 13.14 -1.27 -0.24
CA GLY A 14 14.05 -2.36 0.12
C GLY A 14 13.60 -3.75 -0.35
N LEU A 15 12.30 -3.99 -0.53
CA LEU A 15 11.74 -5.32 -0.83
C LEU A 15 12.20 -5.88 -2.19
N PHE A 16 12.45 -4.99 -3.16
CA PHE A 16 12.61 -5.36 -4.57
C PHE A 16 14.08 -5.47 -5.02
N ALA A 17 15.04 -5.24 -4.12
CA ALA A 17 16.45 -5.15 -4.49
C ALA A 17 17.17 -6.50 -4.59
N THR A 18 16.57 -7.61 -4.14
CA THR A 18 17.33 -8.85 -3.85
C THR A 18 17.03 -10.05 -4.73
N ALA A 19 16.15 -9.96 -5.72
CA ALA A 19 15.86 -11.12 -6.57
C ALA A 19 15.97 -10.78 -8.05
N ALA A 20 17.05 -11.24 -8.67
CA ALA A 20 17.13 -11.34 -10.10
C ALA A 20 16.26 -12.51 -10.58
N VAL A 21 14.93 -12.36 -10.73
CA VAL A 21 14.09 -13.44 -11.29
C VAL A 21 12.79 -12.94 -11.96
N ALA A 22 12.54 -13.44 -13.17
CA ALA A 22 11.29 -13.59 -13.96
C ALA A 22 10.38 -12.36 -14.25
N ASP A 23 9.97 -12.24 -15.52
CA ASP A 23 9.04 -11.23 -16.07
C ASP A 23 7.80 -11.02 -15.16
N ASP A 24 7.17 -12.11 -14.73
CA ASP A 24 5.94 -12.08 -13.93
C ASP A 24 6.13 -11.44 -12.54
N ARG A 25 7.32 -11.56 -11.94
CA ARG A 25 7.62 -10.95 -10.64
C ARG A 25 7.77 -9.44 -10.79
N SER A 26 8.51 -9.01 -11.80
CA SER A 26 8.70 -7.59 -12.11
C SER A 26 7.37 -6.88 -12.40
N ASP A 27 6.44 -7.54 -13.08
CA ASP A 27 5.13 -6.96 -13.39
C ASP A 27 4.26 -6.77 -12.15
N ILE A 28 4.22 -7.76 -11.25
CA ILE A 28 3.46 -7.65 -9.99
C ILE A 28 4.08 -6.60 -9.05
N GLU A 29 5.41 -6.50 -9.02
CA GLU A 29 6.12 -5.47 -8.27
C GLU A 29 5.76 -4.07 -8.78
N ALA A 30 5.78 -3.87 -10.10
CA ALA A 30 5.41 -2.61 -10.72
C ALA A 30 3.93 -2.26 -10.48
N GLU A 31 3.03 -3.23 -10.55
CA GLU A 31 1.60 -3.07 -10.24
C GLU A 31 1.41 -2.66 -8.78
N THR A 32 2.06 -3.35 -7.85
CA THR A 32 2.02 -3.04 -6.41
C THR A 32 2.51 -1.62 -6.14
N LEU A 33 3.64 -1.24 -6.75
CA LEU A 33 4.22 0.09 -6.59
C LEU A 33 3.29 1.17 -7.14
N ALA A 34 2.69 0.95 -8.31
CA ALA A 34 1.77 1.90 -8.93
C ALA A 34 0.55 2.16 -8.02
N HIS A 35 -0.02 1.12 -7.42
CA HIS A 35 -1.11 1.25 -6.44
C HIS A 35 -0.69 2.05 -5.20
N LEU A 36 0.49 1.77 -4.63
CA LEU A 36 0.99 2.51 -3.47
C LEU A 36 1.25 4.00 -3.78
N GLU A 37 1.82 4.29 -4.95
CA GLU A 37 2.04 5.67 -5.41
C GLU A 37 0.73 6.41 -5.68
N ALA A 38 -0.26 5.74 -6.28
CA ALA A 38 -1.59 6.28 -6.51
C ALA A 38 -2.30 6.58 -5.19
N SER A 39 -2.22 5.66 -4.21
CA SER A 39 -2.77 5.86 -2.88
C SER A 39 -2.12 7.06 -2.17
N ASN A 40 -0.79 7.14 -2.18
CA ASN A 40 -0.07 8.27 -1.58
C ASN A 40 -0.44 9.61 -2.23
N THR A 41 -0.57 9.64 -3.56
CA THR A 41 -1.02 10.84 -4.29
C THR A 41 -2.44 11.25 -3.88
N ALA A 42 -3.34 10.29 -3.69
CA ALA A 42 -4.70 10.55 -3.23
C ALA A 42 -4.72 11.03 -1.77
N LEU A 43 -3.87 10.48 -0.89
CA LEU A 43 -3.72 10.94 0.49
C LEU A 43 -3.18 12.36 0.58
N ASP A 44 -2.23 12.73 -0.28
CA ASP A 44 -1.72 14.09 -0.38
C ASP A 44 -2.84 15.07 -0.79
N ALA A 45 -3.67 14.70 -1.77
CA ALA A 45 -4.81 15.50 -2.17
C ALA A 45 -5.87 15.63 -1.06
N ALA A 46 -6.15 14.54 -0.35
CA ALA A 46 -7.04 14.56 0.81
C ALA A 46 -6.52 15.49 1.91
N SER A 47 -5.22 15.40 2.21
CA SER A 47 -4.53 16.23 3.19
C SER A 47 -4.62 17.71 2.82
N ALA A 48 -4.32 18.06 1.56
CA ALA A 48 -4.42 19.42 1.06
C ALA A 48 -5.85 19.99 1.15
N ALA A 49 -6.87 19.17 0.86
CA ALA A 49 -8.27 19.57 1.01
C ALA A 49 -8.63 19.86 2.48
N ILE A 50 -8.19 19.00 3.40
CA ILE A 50 -8.39 19.17 4.86
C ILE A 50 -7.70 20.45 5.35
N ASP A 51 -6.44 20.66 4.98
CA ASP A 51 -5.66 21.85 5.36
C ASP A 51 -6.27 23.14 4.79
N GLY A 52 -6.87 23.06 3.60
CA GLY A 52 -7.67 24.13 2.99
C GLY A 52 -9.02 24.37 3.65
N GLY A 53 -9.40 23.56 4.65
CA GLY A 53 -10.69 23.63 5.34
C GLY A 53 -11.87 23.03 4.56
N ASN A 54 -11.59 22.29 3.48
CA ASN A 54 -12.59 21.67 2.62
C ASN A 54 -12.67 20.16 2.85
N ILE A 55 -13.26 19.79 3.99
CA ILE A 55 -13.41 18.40 4.42
C ILE A 55 -14.27 17.58 3.44
N ALA A 56 -15.28 18.18 2.82
CA ALA A 56 -16.12 17.47 1.85
C ALA A 56 -15.31 17.03 0.62
N ASP A 57 -14.37 17.86 0.17
CA ASP A 57 -13.50 17.56 -0.98
C ASP A 57 -12.42 16.54 -0.64
N SER A 58 -12.10 16.28 0.64
CA SER A 58 -11.16 15.21 1.00
C SER A 58 -11.75 13.80 0.86
N CYS A 59 -13.07 13.67 0.98
CA CYS A 59 -13.78 12.39 0.91
C CYS A 59 -13.55 11.57 -0.37
N PRO A 60 -13.67 12.12 -1.60
CA PRO A 60 -13.36 11.35 -2.81
C PRO A 60 -11.89 10.93 -2.87
N HIS A 61 -10.98 11.74 -2.33
CA HIS A 61 -9.55 11.42 -2.28
C HIS A 61 -9.24 10.31 -1.27
N LEU A 62 -9.85 10.33 -0.09
CA LEU A 62 -9.74 9.26 0.89
C LEU A 62 -10.28 7.92 0.36
N ARG A 63 -11.42 7.93 -0.35
CA ARG A 63 -11.96 6.71 -0.99
C ARG A 63 -10.99 6.17 -2.05
N THR A 64 -10.47 7.06 -2.91
CA THR A 64 -9.46 6.67 -3.91
C THR A 64 -8.24 6.06 -3.24
N ALA A 65 -7.73 6.67 -2.16
CA ALA A 65 -6.59 6.14 -1.42
C ALA A 65 -6.85 4.73 -0.89
N GLY A 66 -8.02 4.48 -0.30
CA GLY A 66 -8.42 3.16 0.21
C GLY A 66 -8.56 2.12 -0.90
N ASP A 67 -9.18 2.47 -2.04
CA ASP A 67 -9.32 1.58 -3.18
C ASP A 67 -7.94 1.15 -3.74
N GLU A 68 -7.00 2.09 -3.84
CA GLU A 68 -5.64 1.83 -4.30
C GLU A 68 -4.85 0.97 -3.29
N LEU A 69 -5.04 1.17 -1.98
CA LEU A 69 -4.47 0.28 -0.97
C LEU A 69 -5.01 -1.15 -1.08
N GLY A 70 -6.29 -1.31 -1.40
CA GLY A 70 -6.88 -2.61 -1.71
C GLY A 70 -6.18 -3.30 -2.88
N GLY A 71 -5.94 -2.57 -3.97
CA GLY A 71 -5.18 -3.06 -5.13
C GLY A 71 -3.73 -3.46 -4.80
N ALA A 72 -3.04 -2.67 -3.99
CA ALA A 72 -1.70 -3.00 -3.50
C ALA A 72 -1.70 -4.26 -2.63
N TYR A 73 -2.68 -4.41 -1.73
CA TYR A 73 -2.81 -5.58 -0.86
C TYR A 73 -3.00 -6.86 -1.67
N GLU A 74 -3.88 -6.84 -2.66
CA GLU A 74 -4.12 -7.98 -3.56
C GLU A 74 -2.87 -8.35 -4.37
N SER A 75 -2.17 -7.35 -4.91
CA SER A 75 -0.94 -7.55 -5.69
C SER A 75 0.17 -8.18 -4.85
N LEU A 76 0.34 -7.76 -3.59
CA LEU A 76 1.26 -8.41 -2.65
C LEU A 76 0.88 -9.87 -2.36
N GLY A 77 -0.40 -10.18 -2.33
CA GLY A 77 -0.89 -11.55 -2.17
C GLY A 77 -0.43 -12.44 -3.33
N LYS A 78 -0.57 -11.96 -4.57
CA LYS A 78 -0.08 -12.65 -5.78
C LYS A 78 1.43 -12.78 -5.75
N TYR A 79 2.14 -11.72 -5.37
CA TYR A 79 3.60 -11.73 -5.28
C TYR A 79 4.07 -12.81 -4.30
N ARG A 80 3.46 -12.88 -3.11
CA ARG A 80 3.78 -13.93 -2.14
C ARG A 80 3.58 -15.34 -2.70
N GLU A 81 2.53 -15.57 -3.48
CA GLU A 81 2.30 -16.87 -4.13
C GLU A 81 3.43 -17.22 -5.12
N VAL A 82 3.89 -16.25 -5.92
CA VAL A 82 5.04 -16.43 -6.82
C VAL A 82 6.30 -16.81 -6.03
N ILE A 83 6.59 -16.11 -4.93
CA ILE A 83 7.74 -16.41 -4.06
C ILE A 83 7.68 -17.83 -3.48
N LEU A 84 6.49 -18.26 -3.05
CA LEU A 84 6.30 -19.59 -2.48
C LEU A 84 6.47 -20.73 -3.50
N GLN A 85 6.15 -20.45 -4.78
CA GLN A 85 6.26 -21.40 -5.88
C GLN A 85 7.65 -21.41 -6.52
N ASP A 86 8.46 -20.38 -6.30
CA ASP A 86 9.82 -20.28 -6.85
C ASP A 86 10.74 -21.36 -6.26
N SER A 87 11.14 -22.30 -7.11
CA SER A 87 12.04 -23.41 -6.77
C SER A 87 13.53 -23.03 -6.79
N GLU A 88 13.88 -21.86 -7.33
CA GLU A 88 15.25 -21.37 -7.39
C GLU A 88 15.67 -20.70 -6.06
N LEU A 89 14.70 -20.17 -5.31
CA LEU A 89 14.94 -19.60 -3.98
C LEU A 89 15.27 -20.69 -2.95
N THR A 90 16.28 -20.42 -2.13
CA THR A 90 16.52 -21.18 -0.90
C THR A 90 15.38 -20.93 0.10
N SER A 91 15.19 -21.86 1.03
CA SER A 91 14.20 -21.70 2.11
C SER A 91 14.42 -20.41 2.91
N SER A 92 15.67 -20.04 3.18
CA SER A 92 15.97 -18.81 3.92
C SER A 92 15.58 -17.55 3.15
N GLU A 93 15.87 -17.49 1.84
CA GLU A 93 15.50 -16.33 1.00
C GLU A 93 14.00 -16.20 0.87
N ARG A 94 13.31 -17.33 0.67
CA ARG A 94 11.85 -17.39 0.61
C ARG A 94 11.22 -16.88 1.92
N ASP A 95 11.69 -17.37 3.07
CA ASP A 95 11.16 -16.97 4.38
C ASP A 95 11.36 -15.47 4.63
N THR A 96 12.52 -14.91 4.27
CA THR A 96 12.79 -13.47 4.35
C THR A 96 11.82 -12.67 3.47
N GLN A 97 11.69 -13.03 2.20
CA GLN A 97 10.81 -12.30 1.26
C GLN A 97 9.33 -12.40 1.65
N VAL A 98 8.87 -13.57 2.10
CA VAL A 98 7.50 -13.74 2.60
C VAL A 98 7.27 -12.90 3.87
N GLY A 99 8.24 -12.85 4.78
CA GLY A 99 8.17 -12.00 5.98
C GLY A 99 8.00 -10.53 5.62
N GLU A 100 8.87 -10.03 4.74
CA GLU A 100 8.83 -8.67 4.21
C GLU A 100 7.49 -8.31 3.53
N LEU A 101 6.95 -9.21 2.70
CA LEU A 101 5.64 -9.02 2.07
C LEU A 101 4.50 -8.99 3.10
N ASN A 102 4.55 -9.81 4.14
CA ASN A 102 3.54 -9.82 5.20
C ASN A 102 3.58 -8.52 6.02
N GLU A 103 4.78 -8.03 6.38
CA GLU A 103 4.94 -6.76 7.09
C GLU A 103 4.38 -5.58 6.28
N LEU A 104 4.55 -5.60 4.94
CA LEU A 104 3.97 -4.58 4.07
C LEU A 104 2.44 -4.70 3.98
N GLN A 105 1.89 -5.91 3.88
CA GLN A 105 0.44 -6.13 3.90
C GLN A 105 -0.19 -5.67 5.23
N GLU A 106 0.48 -5.88 6.36
CA GLU A 106 0.02 -5.38 7.67
C GLU A 106 -0.01 -3.84 7.71
N GLN A 107 1.01 -3.18 7.16
CA GLN A 107 1.05 -1.72 7.08
C GLN A 107 -0.08 -1.16 6.19
N ILE A 108 -0.30 -1.78 5.03
CA ILE A 108 -1.39 -1.41 4.11
C ILE A 108 -2.76 -1.60 4.77
N GLN A 109 -2.96 -2.70 5.50
CA GLN A 109 -4.20 -2.93 6.24
C GLN A 109 -4.42 -1.86 7.30
N GLN A 110 -3.41 -1.53 8.09
CA GLN A 110 -3.52 -0.49 9.11
C GLN A 110 -3.85 0.88 8.49
N GLN A 111 -3.22 1.23 7.37
CA GLN A 111 -3.50 2.49 6.68
C GLN A 111 -4.91 2.50 6.07
N SER A 112 -5.40 1.36 5.58
CA SER A 112 -6.78 1.22 5.10
C SER A 112 -7.78 1.44 6.24
N ASP A 113 -7.55 0.82 7.40
CA ASP A 113 -8.40 1.00 8.59
C ASP A 113 -8.41 2.46 9.07
N ASP A 114 -7.27 3.15 8.99
CA ASP A 114 -7.15 4.56 9.31
C ASP A 114 -7.97 5.44 8.33
N ILE A 115 -7.91 5.14 7.02
CA ILE A 115 -8.70 5.82 5.99
C ILE A 115 -10.19 5.61 6.22
N ASP A 116 -10.62 4.37 6.51
CA ASP A 116 -12.01 4.06 6.82
C ASP A 116 -12.50 4.84 8.04
N GLY A 117 -11.68 4.95 9.09
CA GLY A 117 -11.97 5.78 10.24
C GLY A 117 -12.13 7.27 9.90
N LEU A 118 -11.35 7.80 8.97
CA LEU A 118 -11.50 9.18 8.48
C LEU A 118 -12.77 9.35 7.64
N LEU A 119 -13.08 8.40 6.77
CA LEU A 119 -14.30 8.40 5.97
C LEU A 119 -15.54 8.39 6.87
N ASP A 120 -15.57 7.53 7.88
CA ASP A 120 -16.66 7.48 8.86
C ASP A 120 -16.77 8.78 9.68
N GLN A 121 -15.65 9.45 9.94
CA GLN A 121 -15.67 10.69 10.70
C GLN A 121 -16.16 11.89 9.88
N TYR A 122 -15.78 11.97 8.61
CA TYR A 122 -15.84 13.21 7.82
C TYR A 122 -16.77 13.15 6.61
N CYS A 123 -17.19 11.97 6.16
CA CYS A 123 -17.79 11.75 4.85
C CYS A 123 -19.21 11.15 4.87
N ILE A 124 -19.91 11.28 6.00
CA ILE A 124 -21.33 10.89 6.21
C ILE A 124 -22.29 11.97 5.71
#